data_AF-D6LJZ1-F1
#
_entry.id   AF-D6LJZ1-F1
#
_cell.length_a   1.000
_cell.length_b   1.000
_cell.length_c   1.000
_cell.angle_alpha   90.00
_cell.angle_beta   90.00
_cell.angle_gamma   90.00
#
_symmetry.space_group_name_H-M   'P 1'
#
loop_
_entity.id
_entity.type
_entity.pdbx_description
1 polymer ?
#
loop_
_entity_poly.entity_id
_entity_poly.type
_entity_poly.pdbx_seq_one_letter_code
_entity_poly.pdbx_strand_id
1 'polypeptide(L)'
;DTSTIGANTKLSYTANGDATKKEVTLADGLNFQDGKFTKASVDTAGKVKYDTVTQGITVTDGKATVPATDGLTTAKDIANVVNNLGWKANAGGNVDGTSTSTLVKSGDEVVFKAGDNLTVKQDLSAGKQEYTYKLNKDLVGLDSVTTKKITIPGATAGTNDVVIDKDGISAGNKVIKN
;
A
#
# COMPACT_ATOMS: atom_id res chain seq x y z
N ASP A 1 -58.16 39.69 -5.45
CA ASP A 1 -57.64 39.21 -4.17
C ASP A 1 -56.78 37.98 -4.45
N THR A 2 -55.46 38.13 -4.45
CA THR A 2 -54.51 37.03 -4.73
C THR A 2 -54.31 36.12 -3.52
N SER A 3 -54.73 36.54 -2.33
CA SER A 3 -54.60 35.76 -1.09
C SER A 3 -55.52 34.53 -1.07
N THR A 4 -56.71 34.63 -1.67
CA THR A 4 -57.70 33.55 -1.75
C THR A 4 -57.44 32.55 -2.89
N ILE A 5 -56.84 33.00 -4.01
CA ILE A 5 -56.51 32.14 -5.17
C ILE A 5 -55.32 31.23 -4.84
N GLY A 6 -54.28 31.77 -4.19
CA GLY A 6 -53.07 31.02 -3.85
C GLY A 6 -53.32 29.90 -2.83
N ALA A 7 -54.17 30.16 -1.82
CA ALA A 7 -54.43 29.21 -0.74
C ALA A 7 -55.31 28.03 -1.15
N ASN A 8 -56.26 28.24 -2.07
CA ASN A 8 -57.22 27.21 -2.49
C ASN A 8 -56.81 26.45 -3.76
N THR A 9 -55.76 26.89 -4.46
CA THR A 9 -55.24 26.21 -5.65
C THR A 9 -54.07 25.32 -5.26
N LYS A 10 -54.15 24.03 -5.62
CA LYS A 10 -53.10 23.05 -5.33
C LYS A 10 -52.34 22.63 -6.58
N LEU A 11 -51.04 22.45 -6.42
CA LEU A 11 -50.18 21.75 -7.37
C LEU A 11 -50.02 20.29 -6.91
N SER A 12 -50.50 19.34 -7.71
CA SER A 12 -50.23 17.91 -7.48
C SER A 12 -48.95 17.50 -8.20
N TYR A 13 -48.07 16.75 -7.52
CA TYR A 13 -46.82 16.25 -8.09
C TYR A 13 -46.53 14.81 -7.66
N THR A 14 -45.67 14.13 -8.44
CA THR A 14 -45.21 12.77 -8.18
C THR A 14 -43.76 12.81 -7.72
N ALA A 15 -43.46 12.19 -6.58
CA ALA A 15 -42.09 12.02 -6.10
C ALA A 15 -41.55 10.66 -6.56
N ASN A 16 -40.41 10.62 -7.26
CA ASN A 16 -39.70 9.39 -7.63
C ASN A 16 -40.57 8.30 -8.30
N GLY A 17 -41.57 8.70 -9.10
CA GLY A 17 -42.46 7.75 -9.79
C GLY A 17 -43.53 7.08 -8.91
N ASP A 18 -43.71 7.52 -7.66
CA ASP A 18 -44.75 6.99 -6.77
C ASP A 18 -46.16 7.19 -7.34
N ALA A 19 -47.01 6.15 -7.21
CA ALA A 19 -48.39 6.18 -7.65
C ALA A 19 -49.23 7.18 -6.84
N THR A 20 -48.92 7.36 -5.56
CA THR A 20 -49.63 8.31 -4.71
C THR A 20 -49.13 9.73 -4.97
N LYS A 21 -50.01 10.60 -5.46
CA LYS A 21 -49.68 12.01 -5.70
C LYS A 21 -49.55 12.76 -4.37
N LYS A 22 -48.57 13.67 -4.32
CA LYS A 22 -48.43 14.67 -3.27
C LYS A 22 -49.02 15.99 -3.74
N GLU A 23 -49.40 16.85 -2.80
CA GLU A 23 -49.97 18.16 -3.10
C GLU A 23 -49.26 19.26 -2.30
N VAL A 24 -49.17 20.44 -2.88
CA VAL A 24 -48.77 21.67 -2.20
C VAL A 24 -49.67 22.82 -2.66
N THR A 25 -49.94 23.80 -1.81
CA THR A 25 -50.70 24.97 -2.24
C THR A 25 -49.81 25.92 -3.05
N LEU A 26 -50.40 26.72 -3.93
CA LEU A 26 -49.65 27.76 -4.63
C LEU A 26 -49.11 28.83 -3.65
N ALA A 27 -49.77 29.04 -2.51
CA ALA A 27 -49.32 29.95 -1.47
C ALA A 27 -48.05 29.44 -0.74
N ASP A 28 -47.97 28.13 -0.47
CA ASP A 28 -46.80 27.53 0.20
C ASP A 28 -45.60 27.40 -0.74
N GLY A 29 -45.86 27.19 -2.04
CA GLY A 29 -44.82 26.97 -3.04
C GLY A 29 -44.02 25.67 -2.84
N LEU A 30 -42.98 25.47 -3.65
CA LEU A 30 -42.08 24.31 -3.52
C LEU A 30 -40.86 24.68 -2.68
N ASN A 31 -40.58 23.89 -1.64
CA ASN A 31 -39.38 24.02 -0.82
C ASN A 31 -38.37 22.92 -1.16
N PHE A 32 -37.31 23.28 -1.90
CA PHE A 32 -36.20 22.37 -2.20
C PHE A 32 -35.21 22.37 -1.06
N GLN A 33 -34.94 21.21 -0.49
CA GLN A 33 -34.09 21.05 0.68
C GLN A 33 -32.81 20.30 0.31
N ASP A 34 -31.76 20.56 1.08
CA ASP A 34 -30.52 19.80 0.99
C ASP A 34 -30.77 18.33 1.34
N GLY A 35 -30.11 17.44 0.61
CA GLY A 35 -30.03 16.01 0.91
C GLY A 35 -28.78 15.68 1.73
N LYS A 36 -28.56 14.40 2.04
CA LYS A 36 -27.37 13.97 2.81
C LYS A 36 -26.05 14.40 2.13
N PHE A 37 -25.98 14.30 0.80
CA PHE A 37 -24.78 14.63 0.01
C PHE A 37 -25.05 15.55 -1.18
N THR A 38 -26.19 16.24 -1.16
CA THR A 38 -26.59 17.15 -2.23
C THR A 38 -27.05 18.46 -1.66
N LYS A 39 -26.62 19.58 -2.24
CA LYS A 39 -27.08 20.91 -1.89
C LYS A 39 -28.03 21.42 -2.96
N ALA A 40 -29.26 21.74 -2.56
CA ALA A 40 -30.23 22.31 -3.46
C ALA A 40 -30.01 23.81 -3.58
N SER A 41 -30.06 24.33 -4.81
CA SER A 41 -30.12 25.77 -5.05
C SER A 41 -31.13 26.09 -6.14
N VAL A 42 -31.75 27.27 -6.04
CA VAL A 42 -32.74 27.74 -7.00
C VAL A 42 -32.26 29.06 -7.57
N ASP A 43 -32.10 29.10 -8.88
CA ASP A 43 -31.68 30.28 -9.64
C ASP A 43 -32.92 31.04 -10.17
N THR A 44 -32.67 32.13 -10.89
CA THR A 44 -33.68 32.94 -11.58
C THR A 44 -34.60 32.07 -12.44
N ALA A 45 -35.89 32.43 -12.46
CA ALA A 45 -36.96 31.69 -13.15
C ALA A 45 -37.17 30.23 -12.66
N GLY A 46 -36.76 29.91 -11.43
CA GLY A 46 -37.06 28.62 -10.80
C GLY A 46 -36.20 27.46 -11.29
N LYS A 47 -35.02 27.73 -11.87
CA LYS A 47 -34.09 26.67 -12.26
C LYS A 47 -33.48 26.03 -11.02
N VAL A 48 -33.83 24.79 -10.76
CA VAL A 48 -33.30 24.02 -9.63
C VAL A 48 -31.99 23.35 -10.03
N LYS A 49 -30.97 23.50 -9.20
CA LYS A 49 -29.66 22.84 -9.31
C LYS A 49 -29.42 21.99 -8.07
N TYR A 50 -28.71 20.89 -8.26
CA TYR A 50 -28.23 20.04 -7.17
C TYR A 50 -26.73 19.89 -7.30
N ASP A 51 -25.99 20.51 -6.40
CA ASP A 51 -24.56 20.30 -6.29
C ASP A 51 -24.29 19.12 -5.35
N THR A 52 -23.19 18.41 -5.57
CA THR A 52 -22.77 17.35 -4.66
C THR A 52 -21.89 17.89 -3.55
N VAL A 53 -22.07 17.35 -2.34
CA VAL A 53 -21.14 17.56 -1.23
C VAL A 53 -19.99 16.58 -1.42
N THR A 54 -18.87 17.08 -1.93
CA THR A 54 -17.69 16.26 -2.17
C THR A 54 -16.76 16.22 -0.97
N GLN A 55 -16.14 15.07 -0.73
CA GLN A 55 -15.10 14.89 0.27
C GLN A 55 -13.90 14.18 -0.34
N GLY A 56 -12.75 14.86 -0.27
CA GLY A 56 -11.46 14.29 -0.65
C GLY A 56 -10.90 13.37 0.44
N ILE A 57 -10.05 12.43 0.03
CA ILE A 57 -9.26 11.57 0.92
C ILE A 57 -7.82 12.04 0.81
N THR A 58 -7.18 12.33 1.95
CA THR A 58 -5.76 12.71 1.96
C THR A 58 -4.89 11.47 2.18
N VAL A 59 -3.74 11.44 1.52
CA VAL A 59 -2.73 10.39 1.70
C VAL A 59 -1.46 11.02 2.25
N THR A 60 -0.99 10.50 3.38
CA THR A 60 0.27 10.91 4.00
C THR A 60 1.13 9.68 4.15
N ASP A 61 2.39 9.74 3.69
CA ASP A 61 3.35 8.64 3.81
C ASP A 61 2.84 7.28 3.29
N GLY A 62 2.10 7.30 2.18
CA GLY A 62 1.53 6.08 1.58
C GLY A 62 0.23 5.60 2.19
N LYS A 63 -0.28 6.26 3.24
CA LYS A 63 -1.48 5.85 3.97
C LYS A 63 -2.61 6.85 3.82
N ALA A 64 -3.76 6.38 3.34
CA ALA A 64 -4.98 7.16 3.34
C ALA A 64 -5.45 7.45 4.78
N THR A 65 -5.97 8.65 4.99
CA THR A 65 -6.66 9.03 6.22
C THR A 65 -8.16 8.90 6.04
N VAL A 66 -8.86 8.63 7.14
CA VAL A 66 -10.32 8.67 7.16
C VAL A 66 -10.74 10.14 7.29
N PRO A 67 -11.54 10.68 6.36
CA PRO A 67 -12.05 12.05 6.48
C PRO A 67 -12.90 12.23 7.75
N ALA A 68 -12.91 13.45 8.30
CA ALA A 68 -13.68 13.77 9.50
C ALA A 68 -15.20 13.85 9.24
N THR A 69 -15.60 14.08 8.00
CA THR A 69 -16.99 14.18 7.55
C THR A 69 -17.22 13.28 6.34
N ASP A 70 -18.40 12.68 6.25
CA ASP A 70 -18.81 11.92 5.06
C ASP A 70 -18.97 12.86 3.85
N GLY A 71 -18.70 12.35 2.65
CA GLY A 71 -19.02 13.03 1.41
C GLY A 71 -18.70 12.16 0.19
N LEU A 72 -19.03 12.66 -1.00
CA LEU A 72 -18.78 11.94 -2.24
C LEU A 72 -17.36 12.19 -2.74
N THR A 73 -16.65 11.13 -3.14
CA THR A 73 -15.31 11.23 -3.71
C THR A 73 -15.39 11.12 -5.23
N THR A 74 -14.69 11.97 -5.96
CA THR A 74 -14.69 11.93 -7.43
C THR A 74 -13.72 10.87 -7.96
N ALA A 75 -13.86 10.47 -9.23
CA ALA A 75 -12.87 9.59 -9.87
C ALA A 75 -11.45 10.19 -9.86
N LYS A 76 -11.33 11.52 -9.96
CA LYS A 76 -10.05 12.24 -9.86
C LYS A 76 -9.45 12.09 -8.46
N ASP A 77 -10.26 12.22 -7.43
CA ASP A 77 -9.80 12.05 -6.04
C ASP A 77 -9.35 10.61 -5.78
N ILE A 78 -10.11 9.62 -6.25
CA ILE A 78 -9.71 8.21 -6.14
C ILE A 78 -8.39 7.94 -6.88
N ALA A 79 -8.24 8.41 -8.11
CA ALA A 79 -7.00 8.27 -8.87
C ALA A 79 -5.80 8.89 -8.13
N ASN A 80 -6.00 10.08 -7.53
CA ASN A 80 -4.96 10.72 -6.72
C ASN A 80 -4.59 9.90 -5.49
N VAL A 81 -5.58 9.32 -4.80
CA VAL A 81 -5.36 8.47 -3.63
C VAL A 81 -4.57 7.23 -4.02
N VAL A 82 -5.05 6.44 -4.97
CA VAL A 82 -4.43 5.16 -5.34
C VAL A 82 -3.01 5.32 -5.87
N ASN A 83 -2.74 6.40 -6.62
CA ASN A 83 -1.40 6.71 -7.14
C ASN A 83 -0.43 7.21 -6.06
N ASN A 84 -0.90 7.46 -4.83
CA ASN A 84 -0.06 7.89 -3.72
C ASN A 84 -0.07 6.92 -2.53
N LEU A 85 -0.89 5.87 -2.56
CA LEU A 85 -0.82 4.78 -1.60
C LEU A 85 0.48 4.00 -1.76
N GLY A 86 1.00 3.50 -0.65
CA GLY A 86 2.25 2.77 -0.62
C GLY A 86 2.67 2.35 0.78
N TRP A 87 3.87 1.81 0.89
CA TRP A 87 4.50 1.38 2.13
C TRP A 87 5.94 1.86 2.20
N LYS A 88 6.46 2.06 3.41
CA LYS A 88 7.86 2.47 3.60
C LYS A 88 8.77 1.25 3.59
N ALA A 89 9.75 1.24 2.70
CA ALA A 89 10.85 0.28 2.67
C ALA A 89 12.11 0.91 3.25
N ASN A 90 12.93 0.15 3.98
CA ASN A 90 14.28 0.55 4.35
C ASN A 90 15.16 -0.69 4.54
N ALA A 91 16.45 -0.56 4.22
CA ALA A 91 17.45 -1.56 4.58
C ALA A 91 17.98 -1.29 6.00
N GLY A 92 18.27 -2.35 6.76
CA GLY A 92 18.83 -2.26 8.11
C GLY A 92 19.85 -3.38 8.37
N GLY A 93 20.56 -3.29 9.50
CA GLY A 93 21.65 -4.22 9.85
C GLY A 93 22.97 -3.83 9.18
N ASN A 94 23.66 -4.80 8.58
CA ASN A 94 24.90 -4.58 7.84
C ASN A 94 24.58 -4.04 6.45
N VAL A 95 24.37 -2.73 6.36
CA VAL A 95 24.15 -2.02 5.10
C VAL A 95 25.49 -1.52 4.55
N ASP A 96 25.68 -1.63 3.24
CA ASP A 96 26.78 -0.97 2.55
C ASP A 96 26.40 0.49 2.30
N GLY A 97 27.07 1.41 2.99
CA GLY A 97 26.74 2.84 2.98
C GLY A 97 25.60 3.25 3.90
N THR A 98 24.89 4.33 3.55
CA THR A 98 23.77 4.87 4.35
C THR A 98 22.44 4.42 3.77
N SER A 99 21.57 3.82 4.59
CA SER A 99 20.20 3.51 4.18
C SER A 99 19.24 4.67 4.46
N THR A 100 18.22 4.82 3.63
CA THR A 100 17.16 5.81 3.80
C THR A 100 15.83 5.16 3.50
N SER A 101 14.84 5.42 4.35
CA SER A 101 13.50 4.90 4.12
C SER A 101 12.85 5.60 2.93
N THR A 102 12.33 4.82 1.99
CA THR A 102 11.63 5.32 0.80
C THR A 102 10.19 4.81 0.79
N LEU A 103 9.29 5.61 0.21
CA LEU A 103 7.92 5.20 -0.02
C LEU A 103 7.85 4.42 -1.34
N VAL A 104 7.50 3.14 -1.27
CA VAL A 104 7.18 2.29 -2.42
C VAL A 104 5.69 2.42 -2.70
N LYS A 105 5.33 3.06 -3.81
CA LYS A 105 3.95 3.30 -4.24
C LYS A 105 3.38 2.14 -5.04
N SER A 106 2.07 2.15 -5.23
CA SER A 106 1.41 1.25 -6.17
C SER A 106 1.99 1.41 -7.58
N GLY A 107 2.47 0.33 -8.17
CA GLY A 107 3.11 0.32 -9.49
C GLY A 107 4.63 0.49 -9.48
N ASP A 108 5.23 0.80 -8.33
CA ASP A 108 6.69 0.83 -8.19
C ASP A 108 7.27 -0.60 -8.20
N GLU A 109 8.48 -0.73 -8.76
CA GLU A 109 9.25 -1.96 -8.72
C GLU A 109 10.20 -1.97 -7.51
N VAL A 110 10.23 -3.10 -6.79
CA VAL A 110 11.24 -3.35 -5.76
C VAL A 110 12.17 -4.46 -6.24
N VAL A 111 13.45 -4.14 -6.38
CA VAL A 111 14.46 -5.07 -6.88
C VAL A 111 15.35 -5.54 -5.73
N PHE A 112 15.39 -6.85 -5.50
CA PHE A 112 16.33 -7.47 -4.57
C PHE A 112 17.55 -7.94 -5.34
N LYS A 113 18.71 -7.34 -5.07
CA LYS A 113 19.98 -7.73 -5.67
C LYS A 113 20.82 -8.48 -4.64
N ALA A 114 21.41 -9.60 -5.06
CA ALA A 114 22.42 -10.28 -4.28
C ALA A 114 23.80 -9.73 -4.66
N GLY A 115 24.61 -9.40 -3.66
CA GLY A 115 26.02 -9.07 -3.87
C GLY A 115 26.88 -10.31 -4.10
N ASP A 116 28.19 -10.12 -4.13
CA ASP A 116 29.14 -11.21 -4.34
C ASP A 116 28.98 -12.32 -3.29
N ASN A 117 29.14 -13.56 -3.73
CA ASN A 117 29.01 -14.76 -2.91
C ASN A 117 27.62 -15.01 -2.29
N LEU A 118 26.61 -14.20 -2.64
CA LEU A 118 25.24 -14.37 -2.24
C LEU A 118 24.36 -14.66 -3.46
N THR A 119 23.33 -15.46 -3.27
CA THR A 119 22.24 -15.65 -4.23
C THR A 119 20.93 -15.28 -3.57
N VAL A 120 20.03 -14.69 -4.35
CA VAL A 120 18.63 -14.51 -3.97
C VAL A 120 17.78 -15.35 -4.91
N LYS A 121 16.99 -16.27 -4.34
CA LYS A 121 16.00 -17.04 -5.08
C LYS A 121 14.62 -16.47 -4.81
N GLN A 122 13.89 -16.15 -5.88
CA GLN A 122 12.49 -15.78 -5.81
C GLN A 122 11.61 -17.01 -6.08
N ASP A 123 10.71 -17.33 -5.16
CA ASP A 123 9.71 -18.38 -5.28
C ASP A 123 8.32 -17.75 -5.09
N LEU A 124 7.49 -17.77 -6.13
CA LEU A 124 6.19 -17.09 -6.15
C LEU A 124 5.04 -18.09 -6.16
N SER A 125 4.01 -17.79 -5.38
CA SER A 125 2.73 -18.49 -5.43
C SER A 125 1.56 -17.52 -5.19
N ALA A 126 0.33 -17.97 -5.37
CA ALA A 126 -0.85 -17.12 -5.21
C ALA A 126 -0.89 -16.48 -3.81
N GLY A 127 -0.79 -15.15 -3.76
CA GLY A 127 -0.83 -14.38 -2.51
C GLY A 127 0.43 -14.47 -1.65
N LYS A 128 1.50 -15.13 -2.10
CA LYS A 128 2.75 -15.27 -1.35
C LYS A 128 3.97 -14.98 -2.22
N GLN A 129 4.80 -14.04 -1.75
CA GLN A 129 6.10 -13.73 -2.32
C GLN A 129 7.18 -14.25 -1.35
N GLU A 130 8.03 -15.18 -1.78
CA GLU A 130 9.12 -15.70 -0.96
C GLU A 130 10.48 -15.40 -1.62
N TYR A 131 11.41 -14.86 -0.84
CA TYR A 131 12.77 -14.54 -1.27
C TYR A 131 13.75 -15.20 -0.31
N THR A 132 14.52 -16.17 -0.80
CA THR A 132 15.50 -16.90 0.00
C THR A 132 16.91 -16.45 -0.37
N TYR A 133 17.64 -15.92 0.61
CA TYR A 133 19.05 -15.59 0.48
C TYR A 133 19.92 -16.78 0.89
N LYS A 134 20.93 -17.10 0.07
CA LYS A 134 21.86 -18.21 0.34
C LYS A 134 23.27 -17.80 -0.02
N LEU A 135 24.24 -18.23 0.79
CA LEU A 135 25.64 -18.18 0.38
C LEU A 135 25.87 -19.14 -0.79
N ASN A 136 26.77 -18.75 -1.68
CA ASN A 136 27.28 -19.64 -2.72
C ASN A 136 27.97 -20.84 -2.06
N LYS A 137 27.89 -22.00 -2.71
CA LYS A 137 28.61 -23.19 -2.24
C LYS A 137 30.12 -22.96 -2.24
N ASP A 138 30.60 -22.32 -3.29
CA ASP A 138 31.99 -21.93 -3.46
C ASP A 138 32.07 -20.40 -3.31
N LEU A 139 32.80 -19.95 -2.29
CA LEU A 139 33.06 -18.53 -2.08
C LEU A 139 34.33 -18.16 -2.85
N VAL A 140 34.23 -17.14 -3.70
CA VAL A 140 35.32 -16.70 -4.59
C VAL A 140 35.62 -15.21 -4.39
N GLY A 141 36.83 -14.78 -4.73
CA GLY A 141 37.22 -13.36 -4.65
C GLY A 141 37.31 -12.80 -3.22
N LEU A 142 37.51 -13.67 -2.22
CA LEU A 142 37.74 -13.23 -0.84
C LEU A 142 39.21 -12.85 -0.66
N ASP A 143 39.49 -11.61 -0.22
CA ASP A 143 40.85 -11.17 0.11
C ASP A 143 41.37 -11.82 1.40
N SER A 144 40.49 -11.99 2.40
CA SER A 144 40.82 -12.64 3.67
C SER A 144 39.60 -13.23 4.35
N VAL A 145 39.82 -14.25 5.17
CA VAL A 145 38.82 -14.83 6.06
C VAL A 145 39.38 -14.85 7.46
N THR A 146 38.75 -14.11 8.38
CA THR A 146 39.07 -14.20 9.81
C THR A 146 38.17 -15.24 10.45
N THR A 147 38.77 -16.31 10.96
CA THR A 147 38.06 -17.36 11.69
C THR A 147 38.85 -17.77 12.92
N LYS A 148 38.14 -18.28 13.93
CA LYS A 148 38.77 -18.87 15.12
C LYS A 148 39.34 -20.26 14.86
N LYS A 149 38.79 -20.97 13.88
CA LYS A 149 39.11 -22.36 13.55
C LYS A 149 38.76 -22.66 12.10
N ILE A 150 39.66 -23.35 11.40
CA ILE A 150 39.38 -23.98 10.11
C ILE A 150 39.35 -25.48 10.37
N THR A 151 38.27 -26.13 9.95
CA THR A 151 38.12 -27.59 10.02
C THR A 151 37.84 -28.10 8.63
N ILE A 152 38.69 -28.99 8.13
CA ILE A 152 38.41 -29.79 6.93
C ILE A 152 37.96 -31.15 7.45
N PRO A 153 36.65 -31.48 7.34
CA PRO A 153 36.14 -32.71 7.89
C PRO A 153 36.77 -33.91 7.20
N GLY A 154 36.98 -34.98 7.97
CA GLY A 154 37.37 -36.26 7.41
C GLY A 154 36.42 -36.73 6.29
N ALA A 155 36.97 -37.31 5.22
CA ALA A 155 36.21 -37.69 4.02
C ALA A 155 35.10 -38.74 4.29
N THR A 156 35.22 -39.51 5.37
CA THR A 156 34.23 -40.50 5.82
C THR A 156 33.99 -40.39 7.32
N ALA A 157 32.80 -40.80 7.76
CA ALA A 157 32.44 -40.82 9.18
C ALA A 157 33.46 -41.63 10.01
N GLY A 158 33.90 -41.07 11.12
CA GLY A 158 34.90 -41.69 12.01
C GLY A 158 36.36 -41.43 11.64
N THR A 159 36.64 -40.67 10.58
CA THR A 159 38.01 -40.22 10.28
C THR A 159 38.31 -38.86 10.93
N ASN A 160 39.55 -38.67 11.38
CA ASN A 160 39.98 -37.42 12.02
C ASN A 160 40.03 -36.25 11.03
N ASP A 161 39.64 -35.07 11.50
CA ASP A 161 39.66 -33.81 10.75
C ASP A 161 41.06 -33.21 10.66
N VAL A 162 41.31 -32.44 9.60
CA VAL A 162 42.43 -31.49 9.56
C VAL A 162 41.96 -30.18 10.18
N VAL A 163 42.69 -29.67 11.15
CA VAL A 163 42.30 -28.50 11.94
C VAL A 163 43.43 -27.48 11.99
N ILE A 164 43.08 -26.21 11.81
CA ILE A 164 43.92 -25.06 12.13
C ILE A 164 43.17 -24.20 13.13
N ASP A 165 43.75 -23.95 14.30
CA ASP A 165 43.18 -23.07 15.32
C ASP A 165 44.27 -22.35 16.13
N LYS A 166 43.87 -21.72 17.24
CA LYS A 166 44.79 -20.96 18.10
C LYS A 166 45.92 -21.80 18.71
N ASP A 167 45.78 -23.13 18.78
CA ASP A 167 46.74 -24.03 19.41
C ASP A 167 47.69 -24.67 18.38
N GLY A 168 47.45 -24.47 17.08
CA GLY A 168 48.35 -24.89 16.00
C GLY A 168 47.63 -25.60 14.86
N ILE A 169 48.34 -26.56 14.23
CA ILE A 169 47.86 -27.34 13.09
C ILE A 169 47.80 -28.82 13.49
N SER A 170 46.64 -29.44 13.31
CA SER A 170 46.45 -30.89 13.38
C SER A 170 46.23 -31.47 11.98
N ALA A 171 47.05 -32.43 11.58
CA ALA A 171 46.94 -33.11 10.28
C ALA A 171 45.92 -34.26 10.27
N GLY A 172 45.11 -34.43 11.33
CA GLY A 172 44.08 -35.48 11.39
C GLY A 172 44.65 -36.90 11.25
N ASN A 173 45.81 -37.18 11.86
CA ASN A 173 46.57 -38.43 11.70
C ASN A 173 46.88 -38.80 10.24
N LYS A 174 46.91 -37.82 9.32
CA LYS A 174 47.34 -38.01 7.94
C LYS A 174 48.79 -37.59 7.76
N VAL A 175 49.43 -38.20 6.76
CA VAL A 175 50.77 -37.80 6.34
C VAL A 175 50.68 -36.46 5.61
N ILE A 176 51.56 -35.52 5.95
CA ILE A 176 51.74 -34.26 5.21
C ILE A 176 52.64 -34.57 4.00
N LYS A 177 52.13 -34.35 2.79
CA LYS A 177 52.87 -34.59 1.54
C LYS A 177 53.46 -33.28 1.00
N ASN A 178 54.59 -33.41 0.30
CA ASN A 178 55.20 -32.40 -0.57
C ASN A 178 54.52 -32.43 -1.93
#